data_AF-A0A9D4JDL7-F1
#
_entry.id   AF-A0A9D4JDL7-F1
#
_cell.length_a   1.000
_cell.length_b   1.000
_cell.length_c   1.000
_cell.angle_alpha   90.00
_cell.angle_beta   90.00
_cell.angle_gamma   90.00
#
_symmetry.space_group_name_H-M   'P 1'
#
loop_
_entity.id
_entity.type
_entity.pdbx_description
1 polymer ?
#
loop_
_entity_poly.entity_id
_entity_poly.type
_entity_poly.pdbx_seq_one_letter_code
_entity_poly.pdbx_strand_id
1 'polypeptide(L)'
;MRVGFLPVLPRPITERATVRHCLTNFQSVRRQLNQKSLTIWCDEGVFALAADIFLYEMNKFSDLFLCMGPFHWTRVLLRRQSKLLRGSGLDDALIECGVFGPGVIETLMNGSHYVRAPYWYADGGKLNS
;
A
#
# COMPACT_ATOMS: atom_id res chain seq x y z
N MET A 1 24.57 9.88 -7.96
CA MET A 1 23.68 8.79 -7.50
C MET A 1 24.02 7.54 -8.30
N ARG A 2 24.40 6.44 -7.63
CA ARG A 2 24.65 5.14 -8.31
C ARG A 2 23.41 4.30 -8.14
N VAL A 3 22.74 3.98 -9.25
CA VAL A 3 21.56 3.13 -9.27
C VAL A 3 21.97 1.74 -9.73
N GLY A 4 21.63 0.72 -8.94
CA GLY A 4 21.84 -0.68 -9.28
C GLY A 4 20.49 -1.38 -9.39
N PHE A 5 20.36 -2.26 -10.38
CA PHE A 5 19.19 -3.11 -10.53
C PHE A 5 19.49 -4.50 -9.99
N LEU A 6 18.55 -5.06 -9.25
CA LEU A 6 18.60 -6.46 -8.87
C LEU A 6 18.17 -7.35 -10.05
N PRO A 7 18.62 -8.61 -10.10
CA PRO A 7 18.17 -9.55 -11.11
C PRO A 7 16.64 -9.70 -11.07
N VAL A 8 16.07 -9.95 -12.26
CA VAL A 8 14.63 -10.19 -12.42
C VAL A 8 14.22 -11.38 -11.56
N LEU A 9 13.08 -11.25 -10.89
CA LEU A 9 12.54 -12.33 -10.08
C LEU A 9 12.02 -13.44 -10.99
N PRO A 10 12.50 -14.69 -10.82
CA PRO A 10 12.11 -15.80 -11.69
C PRO A 10 10.69 -16.34 -11.38
N ARG A 11 10.08 -15.89 -10.28
CA ARG A 11 8.75 -16.33 -9.82
C ARG A 11 7.89 -15.15 -9.40
N PRO A 12 6.55 -15.31 -9.38
CA PRO A 12 5.63 -14.28 -8.94
C PRO A 12 5.93 -13.81 -7.50
N ILE A 13 5.87 -12.48 -7.29
CA ILE A 13 6.05 -11.87 -5.97
C ILE A 13 4.85 -12.11 -5.02
N THR A 14 3.77 -12.68 -5.54
CA THR A 14 2.60 -13.13 -4.76
C THR A 14 2.89 -14.41 -3.97
N GLU A 15 3.96 -15.15 -4.28
CA GLU A 15 4.34 -16.35 -3.57
C GLU A 15 5.19 -16.02 -2.33
N ARG A 16 4.80 -16.56 -1.17
CA ARG A 16 5.55 -16.40 0.09
C ARG A 16 7.02 -16.81 -0.04
N ALA A 17 7.30 -17.90 -0.74
CA ALA A 17 8.66 -18.41 -0.95
C ALA A 17 9.52 -17.41 -1.73
N THR A 18 8.96 -16.77 -2.75
CA THR A 18 9.62 -15.72 -3.54
C THR A 18 9.95 -14.52 -2.65
N VAL A 19 8.98 -14.01 -1.88
CA VAL A 19 9.20 -12.88 -0.97
C VAL A 19 10.29 -13.18 0.05
N ARG A 20 10.29 -14.38 0.65
CA ARG A 20 11.34 -14.83 1.59
C ARG A 20 12.72 -14.86 0.95
N HIS A 21 12.81 -15.34 -0.28
CA HIS A 21 14.06 -15.34 -1.04
C HIS A 21 14.55 -13.91 -1.30
N CYS A 22 13.66 -13.00 -1.68
CA CYS A 22 13.98 -11.58 -1.82
C CYS A 22 14.53 -10.97 -0.53
N LEU A 23 13.90 -11.21 0.62
CA LEU A 23 14.39 -10.72 1.93
C LEU A 23 15.80 -11.24 2.26
N THR A 24 16.08 -12.50 1.91
CA THR A 24 17.42 -13.09 2.09
C THR A 24 18.45 -12.42 1.17
N ASN A 25 18.06 -12.12 -0.07
CA ASN A 25 18.92 -11.39 -1.01
C ASN A 25 19.17 -9.95 -0.54
N PHE A 26 18.16 -9.25 -0.03
CA PHE A 26 18.32 -7.92 0.54
C PHE A 26 19.27 -7.90 1.73
N GLN A 27 19.25 -8.94 2.58
CA GLN A 27 20.27 -9.09 3.62
C GLN A 27 21.67 -9.27 3.08
N SER A 28 21.83 -10.08 2.05
CA SER A 28 23.13 -10.28 1.41
C SER A 28 23.66 -8.95 0.84
N VAL A 29 22.80 -8.20 0.15
CA VAL A 29 23.13 -6.86 -0.38
C VAL A 29 23.49 -5.90 0.74
N ARG A 30 22.71 -5.84 1.82
CA ARG A 30 23.02 -5.01 3.00
C ARG A 30 24.43 -5.28 3.53
N ARG A 31 24.80 -6.56 3.66
CA ARG A 31 26.13 -6.98 4.15
C ARG A 31 27.23 -6.60 3.15
N GLN A 32 27.02 -6.82 1.86
CA GLN A 32 27.98 -6.47 0.80
C GLN A 32 28.23 -4.95 0.74
N LEU A 33 27.22 -4.14 1.02
CA LEU A 33 27.31 -2.68 1.10
C LEU A 33 27.76 -2.17 2.47
N ASN A 34 28.04 -3.07 3.43
CA ASN A 34 28.42 -2.77 4.81
C ASN A 34 27.46 -1.77 5.51
N GLN A 35 26.16 -1.89 5.23
CA GLN A 35 25.13 -1.02 5.83
C GLN A 35 24.61 -1.65 7.13
N LYS A 36 24.38 -0.84 8.17
CA LYS A 36 23.80 -1.34 9.44
C LYS A 36 22.39 -1.87 9.25
N SER A 37 21.59 -1.18 8.45
CA SER A 37 20.21 -1.53 8.15
C SER A 37 19.88 -1.24 6.69
N LEU A 38 18.78 -1.81 6.21
CA LEU A 38 18.29 -1.59 4.84
C LEU A 38 16.77 -1.41 4.84
N THR A 39 16.31 -0.32 4.24
CA THR A 39 14.87 -0.06 4.04
C THR A 39 14.39 -0.71 2.75
N ILE A 40 13.26 -1.41 2.82
CA ILE A 40 12.64 -2.11 1.70
C ILE A 40 11.24 -1.55 1.50
N TRP A 41 10.97 -1.02 0.31
CA TRP A 41 9.66 -0.50 -0.06
C TRP A 41 8.87 -1.56 -0.81
N CYS A 42 7.66 -1.84 -0.32
CA CYS A 42 6.76 -2.84 -0.86
C CYS A 42 5.42 -2.20 -1.28
N ASP A 43 4.75 -2.84 -2.22
CA ASP A 43 3.30 -2.66 -2.38
C ASP A 43 2.52 -3.29 -1.21
N GLU A 44 1.22 -3.04 -1.14
CA GLU A 44 0.31 -3.53 -0.09
C GLU A 44 0.38 -5.07 0.10
N GLY A 45 0.35 -5.84 -0.99
CA GLY A 45 0.28 -7.30 -0.93
C GLY A 45 1.61 -7.93 -0.54
N VAL A 46 2.70 -7.42 -1.12
CA VAL A 46 4.05 -7.86 -0.80
C VAL A 46 4.43 -7.47 0.63
N PHE A 47 4.01 -6.29 1.09
CA PHE A 47 4.23 -5.87 2.46
C PHE A 47 3.57 -6.83 3.45
N ALA A 48 2.31 -7.24 3.21
CA ALA A 48 1.62 -8.18 4.09
C ALA A 48 2.37 -9.52 4.20
N LEU A 49 2.82 -10.09 3.08
CA LEU A 49 3.61 -11.31 3.06
C LEU A 49 4.98 -11.14 3.74
N ALA A 50 5.66 -10.04 3.44
CA ALA A 50 6.98 -9.74 4.00
C ALA A 50 6.92 -9.51 5.52
N ALA A 51 5.89 -8.80 6.00
CA ALA A 51 5.66 -8.56 7.41
C ALA A 51 5.41 -9.88 8.16
N ASP A 52 4.60 -10.77 7.59
CA ASP A 52 4.34 -12.08 8.21
C ASP A 52 5.61 -12.95 8.28
N ILE A 53 6.43 -12.96 7.22
CA ILE A 53 7.74 -13.63 7.24
C ILE A 53 8.68 -12.99 8.25
N PHE A 54 8.71 -11.66 8.31
CA PHE A 54 9.54 -10.89 9.23
C PHE A 54 9.18 -11.19 10.69
N LEU A 55 7.90 -11.25 11.02
CA LEU A 55 7.45 -11.60 12.37
C LEU A 55 7.81 -13.03 12.74
N TYR A 56 7.73 -13.97 11.79
CA TYR A 56 8.10 -15.37 12.01
C TYR A 56 9.62 -15.58 12.16
N GLU A 57 10.43 -14.86 11.39
CA GLU A 57 11.91 -14.94 11.38
C GLU A 57 12.56 -13.63 11.90
N MET A 58 12.03 -13.04 12.98
CA MET A 58 12.39 -11.68 13.41
C MET A 58 13.89 -11.51 13.71
N ASN A 59 14.51 -12.49 14.37
CA ASN A 59 15.94 -12.47 14.66
C ASN A 59 16.80 -12.50 13.40
N LYS A 60 16.30 -13.14 12.34
CA LYS A 60 17.00 -13.18 11.07
C LYS A 60 16.92 -11.82 10.43
N PHE A 61 15.73 -11.23 10.30
CA PHE A 61 15.48 -10.05 9.48
C PHE A 61 15.49 -8.71 10.21
N SER A 62 15.92 -8.65 11.47
CA SER A 62 15.91 -7.45 12.33
C SER A 62 16.57 -6.20 11.74
N ASP A 63 17.56 -6.36 10.86
CA ASP A 63 18.24 -5.24 10.18
C ASP A 63 17.49 -4.70 8.95
N LEU A 64 16.37 -5.31 8.58
CA LEU A 64 15.54 -4.90 7.45
C LEU A 64 14.34 -4.10 7.94
N PHE A 65 14.16 -2.90 7.39
CA PHE A 65 13.01 -2.05 7.67
C PHE A 65 12.01 -2.14 6.52
N LEU A 66 10.91 -2.86 6.75
CA LEU A 66 9.82 -2.94 5.77
C LEU A 66 9.03 -1.64 5.78
N CYS A 67 8.77 -1.10 4.60
CA CYS A 67 7.99 0.12 4.38
C CYS A 67 6.97 -0.12 3.28
N MET A 68 5.85 0.57 3.39
CA MET A 68 4.81 0.59 2.36
C MET A 68 4.79 1.97 1.73
N GLY A 69 4.65 2.06 0.40
CA GLY A 69 4.57 3.34 -0.29
C GLY A 69 3.41 4.20 0.22
N PRO A 70 3.53 5.55 0.22
CA PRO A 70 2.49 6.45 0.73
C PRO A 70 1.13 6.24 0.05
N PHE A 71 1.13 5.94 -1.25
CA PHE A 71 -0.08 5.57 -2.00
C PHE A 71 -0.83 4.38 -1.39
N HIS A 72 -0.09 3.31 -1.08
CA HIS A 72 -0.68 2.11 -0.49
C HIS A 72 -1.13 2.36 0.96
N TRP A 73 -0.39 3.16 1.73
CA TRP A 73 -0.81 3.61 3.06
C TRP A 73 -2.16 4.33 3.02
N THR A 74 -2.30 5.34 2.16
CA THR A 74 -3.56 6.08 2.03
C THR A 74 -4.71 5.15 1.65
N ARG A 75 -4.48 4.25 0.69
CA ARG A 75 -5.49 3.28 0.26
C ARG A 75 -5.92 2.33 1.38
N VAL A 76 -4.99 1.79 2.16
CA VAL A 76 -5.29 0.89 3.29
C VAL A 76 -6.06 1.63 4.39
N LEU A 77 -5.63 2.85 4.72
CA LEU A 77 -6.29 3.68 5.73
C LEU A 77 -7.72 4.03 5.34
N LEU A 78 -7.93 4.50 4.11
CA LEU A 78 -9.26 4.81 3.59
C LEU A 78 -10.16 3.58 3.66
N ARG A 79 -9.73 2.45 3.08
CA ARG A 79 -10.49 1.18 3.12
C ARG A 79 -10.87 0.76 4.53
N ARG A 80 -9.96 0.96 5.51
CA ARG A 80 -10.23 0.59 6.90
C ARG A 80 -11.25 1.53 7.54
N GLN A 81 -11.10 2.84 7.37
CA GLN A 81 -12.05 3.83 7.87
C GLN A 81 -13.44 3.60 7.26
N SER A 82 -13.51 3.29 5.97
CA SER A 82 -14.76 2.99 5.29
C SER A 82 -15.49 1.81 5.86
N LYS A 83 -14.76 0.72 6.15
CA LYS A 83 -15.35 -0.45 6.80
C LYS A 83 -15.85 -0.14 8.20
N LEU A 84 -15.15 0.72 8.94
CA LEU A 84 -15.54 1.14 10.28
C LEU A 84 -16.80 2.03 10.28
N LEU A 85 -16.92 2.89 9.28
CA LEU A 85 -17.99 3.90 9.17
C LEU A 85 -19.19 3.40 8.36
N ARG A 86 -19.13 2.17 7.83
CA ARG A 86 -20.21 1.59 7.03
C ARG A 86 -21.47 1.44 7.87
N GLY A 87 -22.58 2.00 7.40
CA GLY A 87 -23.86 1.97 8.11
C GLY A 87 -23.97 2.98 9.26
N SER A 88 -23.04 3.92 9.37
CA SER A 88 -23.12 5.03 10.34
C SER A 88 -23.98 6.22 9.87
N GLY A 89 -24.41 6.23 8.61
CA GLY A 89 -25.08 7.38 7.98
C GLY A 89 -24.10 8.50 7.58
N LEU A 90 -22.79 8.29 7.75
CA LEU A 90 -21.77 9.26 7.32
C LEU A 90 -21.82 9.53 5.81
N ASP A 91 -22.10 8.49 5.03
CA ASP A 91 -22.33 8.56 3.60
C ASP A 91 -23.48 9.51 3.26
N ASP A 92 -24.63 9.35 3.92
CA ASP A 92 -25.77 10.23 3.74
C ASP A 92 -25.44 11.66 4.18
N ALA A 93 -24.80 11.83 5.34
CA ALA A 93 -24.39 13.15 5.83
C ALA A 93 -23.42 13.86 4.86
N LEU A 94 -22.47 13.14 4.27
CA LEU A 94 -21.52 13.71 3.29
C LEU A 94 -22.21 14.08 1.97
N ILE A 95 -23.26 13.35 1.58
CA ILE A 95 -24.08 13.68 0.40
C ILE A 95 -24.95 14.91 0.69
N GLU A 96 -25.66 14.93 1.82
CA GLU A 96 -26.53 16.03 2.23
C GLU A 96 -25.77 17.34 2.45
N CYS A 97 -24.57 17.27 3.04
CA CYS A 97 -23.70 18.43 3.19
C CYS A 97 -23.05 18.89 1.87
N GLY A 98 -23.30 18.19 0.76
CA GLY A 98 -22.70 18.51 -0.53
C GLY A 98 -21.18 18.35 -0.55
N VAL A 99 -20.61 17.49 0.29
CA VAL A 99 -19.16 17.24 0.29
C VAL A 99 -18.79 16.29 -0.84
N PHE A 100 -19.62 15.28 -1.10
CA PHE A 100 -19.43 14.31 -2.18
C PHE A 100 -20.74 13.99 -2.90
N GLY A 101 -20.65 13.65 -4.18
CA GLY A 101 -21.81 13.19 -4.95
C GLY A 101 -22.15 11.71 -4.68
N PRO A 102 -23.41 11.29 -4.93
CA PRO A 102 -23.81 9.89 -4.90
C PRO A 102 -22.90 9.04 -5.82
N GLY A 103 -22.36 7.92 -5.32
CA GLY A 103 -21.45 7.02 -6.06
C GLY A 103 -19.95 7.37 -5.99
N VAL A 104 -19.59 8.61 -5.64
CA VAL A 104 -18.18 9.00 -5.39
C VAL A 104 -17.70 8.45 -4.05
N ILE A 105 -18.59 8.41 -3.06
CA ILE A 105 -18.27 7.94 -1.70
C ILE A 105 -17.77 6.51 -1.73
N GLU A 106 -18.48 5.57 -2.37
CA GLU A 106 -18.04 4.17 -2.43
C GLU A 106 -16.66 4.03 -3.09
N THR A 107 -16.41 4.81 -4.13
CA THR A 107 -15.16 4.82 -4.87
C THR A 107 -13.99 5.41 -4.06
N LEU A 108 -14.23 6.48 -3.31
CA LEU A 108 -13.30 7.08 -2.35
C LEU A 108 -13.00 6.11 -1.21
N MET A 109 -14.06 5.51 -0.66
CA MET A 109 -14.03 4.58 0.46
C MET A 109 -13.26 3.29 0.11
N ASN A 110 -13.32 2.84 -1.15
CA ASN A 110 -12.51 1.74 -1.65
C ASN A 110 -11.03 2.11 -1.89
N GLY A 111 -10.65 3.38 -1.72
CA GLY A 111 -9.29 3.89 -1.87
C GLY A 111 -8.79 3.89 -3.31
N SER A 112 -9.65 3.64 -4.30
CA SER A 112 -9.28 3.50 -5.72
C SER A 112 -9.11 4.85 -6.42
N HIS A 113 -9.83 5.89 -5.99
CA HIS A 113 -9.82 7.22 -6.63
C HIS A 113 -9.68 8.39 -5.64
N TYR A 114 -9.01 8.17 -4.50
CA TYR A 114 -8.90 9.21 -3.46
C TYR A 114 -8.26 10.52 -3.93
N VAL A 115 -7.34 10.45 -4.91
CA VAL A 115 -6.71 11.65 -5.52
C VAL A 115 -7.70 12.42 -6.39
N ARG A 116 -8.64 11.72 -7.03
CA ARG A 116 -9.62 12.34 -7.92
C ARG A 116 -10.85 12.81 -7.17
N ALA A 117 -11.23 12.16 -6.07
CA ALA A 117 -12.45 12.41 -5.28
C ALA A 117 -12.78 13.92 -5.06
N PRO A 118 -11.80 14.80 -4.75
CA PRO A 118 -12.07 16.23 -4.61
C PRO A 118 -12.51 16.94 -5.91
N TYR A 119 -12.07 16.45 -7.07
CA TYR A 119 -12.33 17.05 -8.38
C TYR A 119 -13.69 16.64 -8.98
N TRP A 120 -14.31 15.56 -8.52
CA TRP A 120 -15.63 15.13 -9.00
C TRP A 120 -16.74 16.11 -8.65
N TYR A 121 -16.50 16.93 -7.62
CA TYR A 121 -17.41 18.02 -7.24
C TYR A 121 -17.14 19.31 -8.04
N ALA A 122 -15.88 19.57 -8.41
CA ALA A 122 -15.49 20.77 -9.14
C ALA A 122 -15.98 20.79 -10.61
N ASP A 123 -16.16 19.62 -11.22
CA ASP A 123 -16.53 19.47 -12.65
C ASP A 123 -18.01 19.12 -12.91
N GLY A 124 -18.88 19.15 -11.89
CA GLY A 124 -20.32 19.02 -12.11
C GLY A 124 -20.76 17.71 -12.76
N GLY A 125 -20.21 16.57 -12.32
CA GLY A 125 -20.80 15.26 -12.60
C GLY A 125 -20.77 14.77 -14.06
N LYS A 126 -19.80 15.18 -14.89
CA LYS A 126 -19.60 14.54 -16.21
C LYS A 126 -18.63 13.37 -16.12
N LEU A 127 -19.20 12.21 -15.80
CA LEU A 127 -18.67 10.91 -16.21
C LEU A 127 -18.84 10.78 -17.72
N ASN A 128 -17.77 11.00 -18.49
CA ASN A 128 -17.69 10.41 -19.82
C ASN A 128 -17.28 8.94 -19.64
N SER A 129 -18.24 8.08 -20.01
CA SER A 129 -18.16 6.62 -20.17
C SER A 129 -16.90 6.14 -20.87
#